data_AF-A0AAD0FP16-F1
#
_entry.id   AF-A0AAD0FP16-F1
#
_cell.length_a   1.000
_cell.length_b   1.000
_cell.length_c   1.000
_cell.angle_alpha   90.00
_cell.angle_beta   90.00
_cell.angle_gamma   90.00
#
_symmetry.space_group_name_H-M   'P 1'
#
loop_
_entity.id
_entity.type
_entity.pdbx_description
1 polymer ?
#
loop_
_entity_poly.entity_id
_entity_poly.type
_entity_poly.pdbx_seq_one_letter_code
_entity_poly.pdbx_strand_id
1 'polypeptide(L)'
;MEPHYQLLASVLMGVFVFLFFLARDYFKSLGWMLGPFDPNLGYPSAAKLISAANKTMLVIGALVLIWAFIGPSPYRRNWELEAMGLALGALACYVLLILLASTRSRSTRQ
;
A
#
# COMPACT_ATOMS: atom_id res chain seq x y z
N MET A 1 -16.38 -17.65 5.20
CA MET A 1 -15.22 -17.33 6.04
C MET A 1 -15.71 -16.68 7.32
N GLU A 2 -15.03 -16.89 8.43
CA GLU A 2 -15.27 -16.15 9.66
C GLU A 2 -14.88 -14.66 9.47
N PRO A 3 -15.64 -13.70 10.01
CA PRO A 3 -15.47 -12.27 9.70
C PRO A 3 -14.08 -11.70 10.02
N HIS A 4 -13.45 -12.17 11.11
CA HIS A 4 -12.09 -11.76 11.51
C HIS A 4 -11.02 -12.22 10.54
N TYR A 5 -11.12 -13.45 10.02
CA TYR A 5 -10.16 -13.94 9.01
C TYR A 5 -10.32 -13.19 7.68
N GLN A 6 -11.56 -12.87 7.30
CA GLN A 6 -11.83 -12.06 6.10
C GLN A 6 -11.28 -10.64 6.23
N LEU A 7 -11.45 -10.00 7.39
CA LEU A 7 -10.87 -8.70 7.68
C LEU A 7 -9.34 -8.76 7.62
N LEU A 8 -8.72 -9.71 8.31
CA LEU A 8 -7.26 -9.87 8.32
C LEU A 8 -6.71 -10.10 6.90
N ALA A 9 -7.33 -10.99 6.12
CA ALA A 9 -6.94 -11.23 4.74
C ALA A 9 -7.07 -9.97 3.88
N SER A 10 -8.13 -9.18 4.09
CA SER A 10 -8.36 -7.92 3.38
C SER A 10 -7.34 -6.84 3.77
N VAL A 11 -6.93 -6.78 5.03
CA VAL A 11 -5.83 -5.91 5.50
C VAL A 11 -4.52 -6.29 4.83
N LEU A 12 -4.15 -7.56 4.85
CA LEU A 12 -2.94 -8.05 4.19
C LEU A 12 -2.98 -7.77 2.67
N MET A 13 -4.16 -7.94 2.05
CA MET A 13 -4.36 -7.59 0.65
C MET A 13 -4.19 -6.08 0.41
N GLY A 14 -4.69 -5.22 1.29
CA GLY A 14 -4.52 -3.76 1.19
C GLY A 14 -3.05 -3.34 1.23
N VAL A 15 -2.28 -3.94 2.15
CA VAL A 15 -0.82 -3.76 2.23
C VAL A 15 -0.15 -4.21 0.94
N PHE A 16 -0.51 -5.41 0.45
CA PHE A 16 0.06 -5.97 -0.77
C PHE A 16 -0.23 -5.09 -1.98
N VAL A 17 -1.49 -4.69 -2.19
CA VAL A 17 -1.90 -3.84 -3.31
C VAL A 17 -1.13 -2.52 -3.27
N PHE A 18 -1.02 -1.89 -2.11
CA PHE A 18 -0.26 -0.64 -1.97
C PHE A 18 1.21 -0.80 -2.37
N LEU A 19 1.90 -1.80 -1.81
CA LEU A 19 3.31 -2.05 -2.13
C LEU A 19 3.50 -2.47 -3.59
N PHE A 20 2.61 -3.29 -4.12
CA PHE A 20 2.67 -3.76 -5.50
C PHE A 20 2.59 -2.59 -6.48
N PHE A 21 1.68 -1.64 -6.28
CA PHE A 21 1.58 -0.47 -7.15
C PHE A 21 2.73 0.52 -6.93
N LEU A 22 3.13 0.76 -5.68
CA LEU A 22 4.18 1.74 -5.37
C LEU A 22 5.58 1.28 -5.80
N ALA A 23 5.90 0.02 -5.54
CA ALA A 23 7.21 -0.58 -5.77
C ALA A 23 7.24 -1.49 -7.01
N ARG A 24 6.25 -1.39 -7.89
CA ARG A 24 6.16 -2.20 -9.12
C ARG A 24 7.47 -2.19 -9.90
N ASP A 25 8.04 -1.01 -10.11
CA ASP A 25 9.26 -0.84 -10.90
C ASP A 25 10.51 -1.32 -10.16
N TYR A 26 10.51 -1.24 -8.83
CA TYR A 26 11.54 -1.87 -7.99
C TYR A 26 11.51 -3.39 -8.16
N PHE A 27 10.33 -3.99 -8.16
CA PHE A 27 10.15 -5.44 -8.36
C PHE A 27 10.53 -5.95 -9.76
N LYS A 28 10.70 -5.06 -10.75
CA LYS A 28 11.19 -5.45 -12.09
C LYS A 28 12.69 -5.71 -12.11
N SER A 29 13.46 -5.17 -11.15
CA SER A 29 14.91 -5.31 -11.10
C SER A 29 15.32 -6.50 -10.26
N LEU A 30 16.14 -7.44 -10.76
CA LEU A 30 16.70 -8.55 -9.96
C LEU A 30 17.47 -8.09 -8.70
N GLY A 31 17.81 -6.80 -8.62
CA GLY A 31 18.42 -6.19 -7.43
C GLY A 31 17.56 -6.26 -6.16
N TRP A 32 16.22 -6.38 -6.25
CA TRP A 32 15.40 -6.56 -5.03
C TRP A 32 15.50 -7.98 -4.44
N MET A 33 15.87 -8.98 -5.25
CA MET A 33 16.05 -10.38 -4.81
C MET A 33 17.49 -10.69 -4.39
N LEU A 34 18.47 -10.13 -5.10
CA LEU A 34 19.87 -10.50 -4.98
C LEU A 34 20.77 -9.38 -4.44
N GLY A 35 20.26 -8.15 -4.36
CA GLY A 35 20.98 -6.98 -3.87
C GLY A 35 20.59 -6.57 -2.46
N PRO A 36 21.36 -5.64 -1.85
CA PRO A 36 20.96 -5.02 -0.59
C PRO A 36 19.61 -4.30 -0.74
N PHE A 37 18.77 -4.39 0.28
CA PHE A 37 17.46 -3.76 0.28
C PHE A 37 17.58 -2.25 0.09
N ASP A 38 16.95 -1.73 -0.97
CA ASP A 38 16.85 -0.28 -1.19
C ASP A 38 15.66 0.29 -0.42
N PRO A 39 15.89 1.10 0.63
CA PRO A 39 14.81 1.65 1.43
C PRO A 39 14.04 2.76 0.69
N ASN A 40 14.53 3.23 -0.46
CA ASN A 40 13.78 4.11 -1.35
C ASN A 40 12.99 3.35 -2.41
N LEU A 41 13.00 2.02 -2.42
CA LEU A 41 12.22 1.19 -3.36
C LEU A 41 12.45 1.62 -4.82
N GLY A 42 13.71 1.85 -5.21
CA GLY A 42 14.09 2.23 -6.57
C GLY A 42 13.88 3.71 -6.91
N TYR A 43 13.35 4.53 -5.99
CA TYR A 43 13.20 5.98 -6.20
C TYR A 43 14.49 6.74 -5.89
N PRO A 44 14.81 7.81 -6.64
CA PRO A 44 16.08 8.52 -6.49
C PRO A 44 16.19 9.34 -5.19
N SER A 45 15.09 9.58 -4.49
CA SER A 45 15.10 10.24 -3.18
C SER A 45 13.85 9.92 -2.37
N ALA A 46 13.94 10.09 -1.05
CA ALA A 46 12.80 9.96 -0.14
C ALA A 46 11.63 10.88 -0.52
N ALA A 47 11.91 12.10 -1.02
CA ALA A 47 10.87 13.02 -1.47
C ALA A 47 10.11 12.51 -2.70
N LYS A 48 10.82 11.88 -3.67
CA LYS A 48 10.15 11.27 -4.83
C LYS A 48 9.35 10.03 -4.42
N LEU A 49 9.87 9.23 -3.50
CA LEU A 49 9.14 8.10 -2.91
C LEU A 49 7.84 8.58 -2.25
N ILE A 50 7.88 9.61 -1.41
CA ILE A 50 6.68 10.17 -0.75
C ILE A 50 5.70 10.71 -1.79
N SER A 51 6.17 11.43 -2.81
CA SER A 51 5.30 11.92 -3.88
C SER A 51 4.62 10.78 -4.63
N ALA A 52 5.34 9.71 -4.95
CA ALA A 52 4.77 8.52 -5.57
C ALA A 52 3.79 7.81 -4.63
N ALA A 53 4.12 7.64 -3.35
CA ALA A 53 3.25 7.07 -2.33
C ALA A 53 1.92 7.81 -2.23
N ASN A 54 1.94 9.15 -2.25
CA ASN A 54 0.72 9.98 -2.22
C ASN A 54 -0.15 9.72 -3.46
N LYS A 55 0.45 9.68 -4.66
CA LYS A 55 -0.28 9.40 -5.91
C LYS A 55 -0.88 7.99 -5.88
N THR A 56 -0.10 7.00 -5.47
CA THR A 56 -0.55 5.61 -5.34
C THR A 56 -1.69 5.48 -4.33
N MET A 57 -1.59 6.16 -3.18
CA MET A 57 -2.65 6.18 -2.17
C MET A 57 -3.94 6.80 -2.70
N LEU A 58 -3.87 7.88 -3.47
CA LEU A 58 -5.05 8.49 -4.12
C LEU A 58 -5.70 7.53 -5.11
N VAL A 59 -4.92 6.86 -5.96
CA VAL A 59 -5.43 5.89 -6.92
C VAL A 59 -6.08 4.71 -6.21
N ILE A 60 -5.43 4.14 -5.20
CA ILE A 60 -5.98 3.02 -4.43
C ILE A 60 -7.23 3.45 -3.67
N GLY A 61 -7.25 4.63 -3.07
CA GLY A 61 -8.43 5.19 -2.41
C GLY A 61 -9.61 5.29 -3.38
N ALA A 62 -9.40 5.81 -4.59
CA ALA A 62 -10.43 5.86 -5.62
C ALA A 62 -10.91 4.46 -6.03
N LEU A 63 -10.00 3.50 -6.21
CA LEU A 63 -10.35 2.12 -6.54
C LEU A 63 -11.15 1.45 -5.42
N VAL A 64 -10.77 1.63 -4.16
CA VAL A 64 -11.49 1.08 -3.01
C VAL A 64 -12.89 1.69 -2.89
N LEU A 65 -13.04 3.00 -3.18
CA LEU A 65 -14.36 3.64 -3.21
C LEU A 65 -15.23 3.05 -4.31
N ILE A 66 -14.72 2.94 -5.54
CA ILE A 66 -15.45 2.29 -6.65
C ILE A 66 -15.84 0.87 -6.27
N TRP A 67 -14.92 0.14 -5.65
CA TRP A 67 -15.12 -1.24 -5.21
C TRP A 67 -16.18 -1.36 -4.11
N ALA A 68 -16.25 -0.38 -3.19
CA ALA A 68 -17.30 -0.28 -2.19
C ALA A 68 -18.66 0.06 -2.81
N PHE A 69 -18.71 0.94 -3.81
CA PHE A 69 -19.95 1.29 -4.52
C PHE A 69 -20.53 0.12 -5.32
N ILE A 70 -19.67 -0.68 -5.96
CA ILE A 70 -20.07 -1.87 -6.75
C ILE A 70 -20.26 -3.11 -5.84
N GLY A 71 -19.74 -3.04 -4.61
CA GLY A 71 -19.71 -4.14 -3.64
C GLY A 71 -21.05 -4.80 -3.31
N PRO A 72 -22.18 -4.06 -3.17
CA PRO A 72 -23.48 -4.64 -2.83
C PRO A 72 -23.93 -5.63 -3.91
N SER A 73 -23.76 -6.93 -3.66
CA SER A 73 -24.26 -7.99 -4.53
C SER A 73 -24.63 -9.25 -3.74
N PRO A 74 -25.56 -10.08 -4.26
CA PRO A 74 -25.98 -11.31 -3.60
C PRO A 74 -24.83 -12.31 -3.37
N TYR A 75 -23.78 -12.22 -4.17
CA TYR A 75 -22.63 -13.11 -4.15
C TYR A 75 -21.52 -12.64 -3.20
N ARG A 76 -21.66 -11.44 -2.62
CA ARG A 76 -20.61 -10.79 -1.83
C ARG A 76 -21.12 -10.37 -0.44
N ARG A 77 -21.55 -11.37 0.32
CA ARG A 77 -21.86 -11.23 1.75
C ARG A 77 -20.56 -10.80 2.44
N ASN A 78 -20.54 -9.59 3.03
CA ASN A 78 -19.41 -8.94 3.73
C ASN A 78 -18.46 -8.07 2.88
N TRP A 79 -18.93 -7.51 1.76
CA TRP A 79 -18.15 -6.55 0.96
C TRP A 79 -17.62 -5.35 1.77
N GLU A 80 -18.33 -4.93 2.82
CA GLU A 80 -17.95 -3.83 3.71
C GLU A 80 -16.64 -4.13 4.45
N LEU A 81 -16.52 -5.32 5.06
CA LEU A 81 -15.31 -5.75 5.76
C LEU A 81 -14.12 -5.84 4.81
N GLU A 82 -14.36 -6.24 3.56
CA GLU A 82 -13.33 -6.30 2.54
C GLU A 82 -12.83 -4.91 2.17
N ALA A 83 -13.74 -3.97 1.91
CA ALA A 83 -13.38 -2.58 1.61
C ALA A 83 -12.66 -1.90 2.79
N MET A 84 -13.15 -2.10 4.02
CA MET A 84 -12.53 -1.57 5.24
C MET A 84 -11.14 -2.16 5.45
N GLY A 85 -10.97 -3.48 5.28
CA GLY A 85 -9.67 -4.12 5.41
C GLY A 85 -8.67 -3.62 4.37
N LEU A 86 -9.08 -3.54 3.11
CA LEU A 86 -8.25 -2.99 2.03
C LEU A 86 -7.79 -1.57 2.33
N ALA A 87 -8.72 -0.70 2.74
CA ALA A 87 -8.42 0.68 3.10
C ALA A 87 -7.45 0.77 4.29
N LEU A 88 -7.71 -0.01 5.35
CA LEU A 88 -6.91 -0.01 6.56
C LEU A 88 -5.48 -0.53 6.30
N GLY A 89 -5.34 -1.61 5.54
CA GLY A 89 -4.05 -2.16 5.15
C GLY A 89 -3.22 -1.20 4.31
N ALA A 90 -3.83 -0.60 3.28
CA ALA A 90 -3.15 0.38 2.44
C ALA A 90 -2.73 1.62 3.24
N LEU A 91 -3.62 2.14 4.11
CA LEU A 91 -3.35 3.31 4.95
C LEU A 91 -2.23 3.05 5.96
N ALA A 92 -2.26 1.92 6.66
CA ALA A 92 -1.22 1.56 7.62
C ALA A 92 0.15 1.47 6.95
N CYS A 93 0.22 0.82 5.77
CA CYS A 93 1.46 0.73 5.01
C CYS A 93 1.96 2.10 4.55
N TYR A 94 1.07 2.93 4.01
CA TYR A 94 1.35 4.30 3.58
C TYR A 94 1.93 5.15 4.71
N VAL A 95 1.30 5.16 5.88
CA VAL A 95 1.76 5.94 7.05
C VAL A 95 3.14 5.49 7.51
N LEU A 96 3.36 4.19 7.66
CA LEU A 96 4.66 3.65 8.06
C LEU A 96 5.76 4.03 7.07
N LEU A 97 5.48 3.94 5.78
CA LEU A 97 6.44 4.29 4.74
C LEU A 97 6.79 5.77 4.77
N ILE A 98 5.81 6.66 4.92
CA ILE A 98 6.06 8.10 5.03
C ILE A 98 6.88 8.42 6.28
N LEU A 99 6.57 7.81 7.42
CA LEU A 99 7.33 8.02 8.66
C LEU A 99 8.79 7.63 8.45
N LEU A 100 9.05 6.44 7.91
CA LEU A 100 10.40 5.93 7.63
C LEU A 100 11.14 6.76 6.56
N ALA A 101 10.44 7.27 5.54
CA ALA A 101 11.05 8.13 4.53
C ALA A 101 11.39 9.51 5.10
N SER A 102 10.52 10.05 5.95
CA SER A 102 10.68 11.37 6.57
C SER A 102 11.79 11.38 7.61
N THR A 103 11.90 10.33 8.44
CA THR A 103 12.98 10.21 9.44
C THR A 103 14.35 10.14 8.75
N ARG A 104 14.48 9.34 7.69
CA ARG A 104 15.71 9.26 6.90
C ARG A 104 16.05 10.59 6.24
N SER A 105 15.08 11.25 5.60
CA SER A 105 15.31 12.55 4.96
C SER A 105 15.77 13.62 5.95
N ARG A 106 15.36 13.54 7.22
CA ARG A 106 15.79 14.47 8.27
C ARG A 106 17.21 14.16 8.75
N SER A 107 17.54 12.87 8.90
CA SER A 107 18.89 12.44 9.27
C SER A 107 19.96 12.81 8.24
N THR A 108 19.63 12.86 6.94
CA THR A 108 20.60 13.25 5.90
C THR A 108 20.85 14.77 5.83
N ARG A 109 20.03 15.59 6.51
CA ARG A 109 20.20 17.06 6.55
C ARG A 109 20.97 17.57 7.78
N GLN A 110 21.21 16.70 8.76
CA GLN A 110 22.07 16.99 9.92
C GLN A 110 23.50 16.61 9.60
#